data_AF-A0AAW6HUW3-F1
#
_entry.id   AF-A0AAW6HUW3-F1
#
_cell.length_a   1.000
_cell.length_b   1.000
_cell.length_c   1.000
_cell.angle_alpha   90.00
_cell.angle_beta   90.00
_cell.angle_gamma   90.00
#
_symmetry.space_group_name_H-M   'P 1'
#
loop_
_entity.id
_entity.type
_entity.pdbx_description
1 polymer ?
#
loop_
_entity_poly.entity_id
_entity_poly.type
_entity_poly.pdbx_seq_one_letter_code
_entity_poly.pdbx_strand_id
1 'polypeptide(L)'
;MKSSQYPAQDLKRRVLSWAVKLKVNPRAVRVQEMRKKWGSCSSTGTITLASDLLDQEQRFQDYIIVHELLHLRLATYGRMFKALMSAYVPGWRAMEGTGQHRFAESTDRQEARCDAGGIDEHTVRHRTRKKGNSATQHGTVAVHVESSV
;
A
#
# COMPACT_ATOMS: atom_id res chain seq x y z
N MET A 1 3.05 -19.85 -1.04
CA MET A 1 1.61 -19.94 -0.72
C MET A 1 0.86 -19.59 -1.99
N LYS A 2 -0.08 -20.42 -2.46
CA LYS A 2 -0.78 -20.18 -3.73
C LYS A 2 -1.69 -18.95 -3.58
N SER A 3 -1.52 -17.96 -4.46
CA SER A 3 -2.45 -16.83 -4.55
C SER A 3 -3.85 -17.36 -4.86
N SER A 4 -4.86 -16.91 -4.11
CA SER A 4 -6.25 -17.29 -4.34
C SER A 4 -6.69 -16.93 -5.76
N GLN A 5 -7.55 -17.75 -6.36
CA GLN A 5 -8.17 -17.43 -7.66
C GLN A 5 -9.17 -16.27 -7.56
N TYR A 6 -9.57 -15.88 -6.34
CA TYR A 6 -10.57 -14.83 -6.09
C TYR A 6 -10.10 -13.82 -5.02
N PRO A 7 -9.00 -13.09 -5.25
CA PRO A 7 -8.39 -12.22 -4.24
C PRO A 7 -9.36 -11.13 -3.73
N ALA A 8 -10.19 -10.58 -4.62
CA ALA A 8 -11.22 -9.60 -4.23
C ALA A 8 -12.30 -10.18 -3.29
N GLN A 9 -12.67 -11.46 -3.46
CA GLN A 9 -13.64 -12.11 -2.58
C GLN A 9 -13.03 -12.39 -1.20
N ASP A 10 -11.76 -12.76 -1.16
CA ASP A 10 -11.06 -12.99 0.11
C ASP A 10 -10.85 -11.69 0.89
N LEU A 11 -10.54 -10.58 0.19
CA LEU A 11 -10.51 -9.26 0.81
C LEU A 11 -11.89 -8.89 1.40
N LYS A 12 -12.98 -9.13 0.66
CA LYS A 12 -14.34 -8.90 1.18
C LYS A 12 -14.65 -9.77 2.40
N ARG A 13 -14.27 -11.06 2.39
CA ARG A 13 -14.45 -11.96 3.55
C ARG A 13 -13.69 -11.47 4.78
N ARG A 14 -12.49 -10.95 4.58
CA ARG A 14 -11.67 -10.35 5.63
C ARG A 14 -12.32 -9.08 6.19
N VAL A 15 -12.90 -8.22 5.35
CA VAL A 15 -13.70 -7.07 5.80
C VAL A 15 -14.84 -7.53 6.72
N LEU A 16 -15.60 -8.54 6.32
CA LEU A 16 -16.69 -9.07 7.13
C LEU A 16 -16.20 -9.68 8.45
N SER A 17 -15.06 -10.36 8.43
CA SER A 17 -14.43 -10.91 9.65
C SER A 17 -14.05 -9.82 10.64
N TRP A 18 -13.48 -8.71 10.15
CA TRP A 18 -13.21 -7.53 10.97
C TRP A 18 -14.48 -6.82 11.43
N ALA A 19 -15.50 -6.73 10.60
CA ALA A 19 -16.78 -6.13 10.96
C ALA A 19 -17.40 -6.84 12.18
N VAL A 20 -17.35 -8.18 12.23
CA VAL A 20 -17.78 -8.98 13.39
C VAL A 20 -16.94 -8.65 14.63
N LYS A 21 -15.60 -8.63 14.52
CA LYS A 21 -14.70 -8.30 15.65
C LYS A 21 -14.96 -6.90 16.20
N LEU A 22 -15.16 -5.94 15.31
CA LEU A 22 -15.44 -4.54 15.65
C LEU A 22 -16.92 -4.32 16.02
N LYS A 23 -17.79 -5.32 15.84
CA LYS A 23 -19.25 -5.27 16.07
C LYS A 23 -19.95 -4.16 15.24
N VAL A 24 -19.51 -3.95 14.00
CA VAL A 24 -20.12 -3.00 13.04
C VAL A 24 -20.80 -3.75 11.90
N ASN A 25 -21.75 -3.10 11.23
CA ASN A 25 -22.47 -3.70 10.11
C ASN A 25 -22.37 -2.80 8.86
N PRO A 26 -21.37 -3.03 7.97
CA PRO A 26 -21.31 -2.31 6.71
C PRO A 26 -22.50 -2.70 5.81
N ARG A 27 -23.13 -1.72 5.17
CA ARG A 27 -24.25 -1.95 4.25
C ARG A 27 -23.81 -2.72 3.00
N ALA A 28 -22.62 -2.43 2.50
CA ALA A 28 -22.03 -3.08 1.34
C ALA A 28 -20.51 -2.96 1.37
N VAL A 29 -19.82 -3.91 0.73
CA VAL A 29 -18.37 -3.90 0.55
C VAL A 29 -18.04 -3.98 -0.94
N ARG A 30 -17.34 -2.97 -1.46
CA ARG A 30 -16.93 -2.85 -2.86
C ARG A 30 -15.42 -2.87 -2.97
N VAL A 31 -14.95 -3.44 -4.07
CA VAL A 31 -13.54 -3.38 -4.50
C VAL A 31 -13.56 -2.83 -5.91
N GLN A 32 -12.88 -1.72 -6.14
CA GLN A 32 -12.89 -1.02 -7.44
C GLN A 32 -11.61 -0.22 -7.64
N GLU A 33 -11.36 0.24 -8.86
CA GLU A 33 -10.26 1.15 -9.13
C GLU A 33 -10.49 2.48 -8.39
N MET A 34 -9.47 2.94 -7.68
CA MET A 34 -9.43 4.23 -7.01
C MET A 34 -8.10 4.88 -7.36
N ARG A 35 -8.01 6.21 -7.41
CA ARG A 35 -6.75 6.90 -7.73
C ARG A 35 -6.10 7.61 -6.56
N LYS A 36 -6.90 8.08 -5.60
CA LYS A 36 -6.46 9.01 -4.54
C LYS A 36 -6.35 8.39 -3.15
N LYS A 37 -7.04 7.28 -2.90
CA LYS A 37 -7.18 6.69 -1.55
C LYS A 37 -7.33 5.18 -1.59
N TRP A 38 -6.80 4.49 -0.57
CA TRP A 38 -6.88 3.04 -0.43
C TRP A 38 -8.27 2.54 -0.02
N GLY A 39 -9.08 3.40 0.60
CA GLY A 39 -10.42 3.07 1.03
C GLY A 39 -11.32 4.30 1.18
N SER A 40 -12.61 4.06 1.37
CA SER A 40 -13.54 5.03 1.94
C SER A 40 -14.80 4.38 2.48
N CYS A 41 -15.36 4.98 3.53
CA CYS A 41 -16.70 4.72 4.03
C CYS A 41 -17.66 5.84 3.60
N SER A 42 -18.80 5.49 2.99
CA SER A 42 -19.89 6.45 2.76
C SER A 42 -20.72 6.67 4.03
N SER A 43 -21.45 7.78 4.10
CA SER A 43 -22.45 8.04 5.16
C SER A 43 -23.56 6.98 5.20
N THR A 44 -23.83 6.32 4.06
CA THR A 44 -24.80 5.22 3.94
C THR A 44 -24.22 3.86 4.35
N GLY A 45 -22.99 3.82 4.87
CA GLY A 45 -22.34 2.62 5.38
C GLY A 45 -21.75 1.70 4.31
N THR A 46 -21.49 2.21 3.10
CA THR A 46 -20.80 1.45 2.06
C THR A 46 -19.29 1.60 2.20
N ILE A 47 -18.60 0.48 2.39
CA ILE A 47 -17.14 0.41 2.40
C ILE A 47 -16.66 0.16 0.98
N THR A 48 -15.80 1.02 0.47
CA THR A 48 -15.17 0.88 -0.84
C THR A 48 -13.67 0.81 -0.64
N LEU A 49 -13.05 -0.26 -1.12
CA LEU A 49 -11.61 -0.49 -1.08
C LEU A 49 -11.03 -0.43 -2.49
N ALA A 50 -9.78 0.00 -2.58
CA ALA A 50 -9.08 0.07 -3.85
C ALA A 50 -8.66 -1.33 -4.33
N SER A 51 -8.66 -1.56 -5.64
CA SER A 51 -8.30 -2.86 -6.23
C SER A 51 -6.82 -3.21 -6.08
N ASP A 52 -5.94 -2.22 -6.16
CA ASP A 52 -4.49 -2.36 -5.92
C ASP A 52 -4.14 -2.65 -4.44
N LEU A 53 -5.10 -2.50 -3.51
CA LEU A 53 -4.92 -2.94 -2.13
C LEU A 53 -4.70 -4.46 -2.04
N LEU A 54 -5.18 -5.22 -3.04
CA LEU A 54 -5.01 -6.67 -3.11
C LEU A 54 -3.54 -7.09 -3.21
N ASP A 55 -2.69 -6.24 -3.78
CA ASP A 55 -1.27 -6.50 -3.97
C ASP A 55 -0.41 -6.08 -2.75
N GLN A 56 -1.03 -5.41 -1.78
CA GLN A 56 -0.34 -4.95 -0.58
C GLN A 56 -0.19 -6.05 0.46
N GLU A 57 0.76 -5.88 1.37
CA GLU A 57 0.94 -6.79 2.50
C GLU A 57 -0.35 -6.91 3.32
N GLN A 58 -0.64 -8.13 3.76
CA GLN A 58 -1.83 -8.46 4.55
C GLN A 58 -2.06 -7.51 5.74
N ARG A 59 -0.98 -7.11 6.42
CA ARG A 59 -1.04 -6.17 7.55
C ARG A 59 -1.52 -4.78 7.14
N PHE A 60 -1.07 -4.31 5.97
CA PHE A 60 -1.53 -3.04 5.41
C PHE A 60 -3.00 -3.12 4.96
N GLN A 61 -3.41 -4.25 4.38
CA GLN A 61 -4.82 -4.49 4.08
C GLN A 61 -5.69 -4.41 5.34
N ASP A 62 -5.29 -5.10 6.41
CA ASP A 62 -6.02 -5.09 7.69
C ASP A 62 -6.08 -3.67 8.28
N TYR A 63 -5.00 -2.89 8.19
CA TYR A 63 -4.98 -1.48 8.58
C TYR A 63 -6.05 -0.65 7.86
N ILE A 64 -6.10 -0.70 6.52
CA ILE A 64 -7.08 0.06 5.74
C ILE A 64 -8.51 -0.43 6.05
N ILE A 65 -8.72 -1.75 6.14
CA ILE A 65 -10.03 -2.33 6.45
C ILE A 65 -10.54 -1.82 7.80
N VAL A 66 -9.72 -1.89 8.85
CA VAL A 66 -10.11 -1.43 10.19
C VAL A 66 -10.35 0.08 10.19
N HIS A 67 -9.54 0.86 9.48
CA HIS A 67 -9.73 2.30 9.34
C HIS A 67 -11.12 2.65 8.79
N GLU A 68 -11.50 2.05 7.66
CA GLU A 68 -12.80 2.31 7.03
C GLU A 68 -13.98 1.80 7.86
N LEU A 69 -13.82 0.63 8.52
CA LEU A 69 -14.88 0.08 9.37
C LEU A 69 -15.10 0.92 10.63
N LEU A 70 -14.05 1.51 11.21
CA LEU A 70 -14.19 2.40 12.35
C LEU A 70 -14.96 3.67 12.01
N HIS A 71 -14.90 4.13 10.75
CA HIS A 71 -15.69 5.27 10.29
C HIS A 71 -17.21 5.04 10.34
N LEU A 72 -17.68 3.78 10.40
CA LEU A 72 -19.09 3.47 10.62
C LEU A 72 -19.57 3.87 12.02
N ARG A 73 -18.65 3.99 12.99
CA ARG A 73 -18.95 4.39 14.38
C ARG A 73 -18.44 5.76 14.74
N LEU A 74 -17.31 6.15 14.17
CA LEU A 74 -16.58 7.36 14.51
C LEU A 74 -16.34 8.18 13.24
N ALA A 75 -17.15 9.23 13.06
CA ALA A 75 -17.03 10.10 11.89
C ALA A 75 -15.70 10.86 11.84
N THR A 76 -15.09 11.11 13.00
CA THR A 76 -13.86 11.92 13.11
C THR A 76 -12.67 11.09 13.57
N TYR A 77 -11.49 11.45 13.05
CA TYR A 77 -10.20 10.83 13.38
C TYR A 77 -9.64 11.34 14.72
N GLY A 78 -10.44 11.25 15.78
CA GLY A 78 -10.13 11.76 17.12
C GLY A 78 -9.34 10.80 18.00
N ARG A 79 -9.23 11.13 19.30
CA ARG A 79 -8.55 10.29 20.31
C ARG A 79 -9.12 8.86 20.38
N MET A 80 -10.45 8.73 20.37
CA MET A 80 -11.11 7.43 20.41
C MET A 80 -10.76 6.56 19.18
N PHE A 81 -10.73 7.16 17.99
CA PHE A 81 -10.36 6.46 16.76
C PHE A 81 -8.93 5.90 16.88
N LYS A 82 -7.98 6.74 17.29
CA LYS A 82 -6.57 6.35 17.45
C LYS A 82 -6.39 5.27 18.54
N ALA A 83 -7.17 5.32 19.61
CA ALA A 83 -7.16 4.31 20.66
C ALA A 83 -7.62 2.94 20.13
N LEU A 84 -8.75 2.90 19.40
CA LEU A 84 -9.25 1.67 18.80
C LEU A 84 -8.30 1.13 17.73
N MET A 85 -7.73 1.98 16.88
CA MET A 85 -6.69 1.57 15.93
C MET A 85 -5.50 0.92 16.64
N SER A 86 -5.05 1.49 17.75
CA SER A 86 -3.91 0.94 18.52
C SER A 86 -4.23 -0.41 19.17
N ALA A 87 -5.48 -0.62 19.57
CA ALA A 87 -5.94 -1.88 20.14
C ALA A 87 -6.08 -3.00 19.09
N TYR A 88 -6.61 -2.70 17.90
CA TYR A 88 -6.90 -3.71 16.88
C TYR A 88 -5.76 -3.94 15.88
N VAL A 89 -4.97 -2.92 15.57
CA VAL A 89 -3.85 -2.99 14.63
C VAL A 89 -2.61 -2.40 15.28
N PRO A 90 -1.92 -3.14 16.17
CA PRO A 90 -0.71 -2.64 16.83
C PRO A 90 0.35 -2.19 15.81
N GLY A 91 0.96 -1.03 16.05
CA GLY A 91 1.96 -0.44 15.15
C GLY A 91 1.40 0.25 13.90
N TRP A 92 0.08 0.46 13.82
CA TRP A 92 -0.57 1.09 12.65
C TRP A 92 0.00 2.46 12.24
N ARG A 93 0.61 3.20 13.17
CA ARG A 93 1.22 4.51 12.91
C ARG A 93 2.30 4.46 11.83
N ALA A 94 3.04 3.35 11.71
CA ALA A 94 4.02 3.18 10.65
C ALA A 94 3.39 3.13 9.25
N MET A 95 2.12 2.70 9.16
CA MET A 95 1.36 2.59 7.91
C MET A 95 0.56 3.86 7.59
N GLU A 96 0.44 4.81 8.52
CA GLU A 96 -0.29 6.07 8.31
C GLU A 96 0.30 6.89 7.17
N GLY A 97 1.63 6.98 7.08
CA GLY A 97 2.33 7.68 5.99
C GLY A 97 2.19 6.97 4.63
N THR A 98 2.29 5.63 4.61
CA THR A 98 2.08 4.82 3.39
C THR A 98 0.64 4.91 2.89
N GLY A 99 -0.32 5.04 3.81
CA GLY A 99 -1.73 5.29 3.47
C GLY A 99 -1.98 6.62 2.75
N GLN A 100 -1.07 7.59 2.91
CA GLN A 100 -1.18 8.93 2.32
C GLN A 100 -0.41 9.06 1.00
N HIS A 101 0.68 8.32 0.81
CA HIS A 101 1.50 8.36 -0.40
C HIS A 101 1.12 7.22 -1.37
N ARG A 102 0.18 7.49 -2.29
CA ARG A 102 -0.20 6.55 -3.36
C ARG A 102 0.53 6.77 -4.69
N PHE A 103 1.49 7.71 -4.73
CA PHE A 103 2.06 8.23 -5.98
C PHE A 103 3.50 7.80 -6.29
N ALA A 104 3.95 6.61 -5.86
CA ALA A 104 5.24 6.09 -6.33
C ALA A 104 5.09 4.62 -6.75
N GLU A 105 5.44 4.35 -8.01
CA GLU A 105 5.52 3.03 -8.67
C GLU A 105 4.21 2.37 -9.10
N SER A 106 3.64 2.87 -10.20
CA SER A 106 2.75 2.06 -11.08
C SER A 106 3.12 2.11 -12.57
N THR A 107 4.34 2.52 -12.90
CA THR A 107 4.92 2.32 -14.24
C THR A 107 6.01 1.26 -14.19
N ASP A 108 5.65 -0.01 -13.97
CA ASP A 108 6.38 -1.15 -14.55
C ASP A 108 5.67 -2.50 -14.32
N ARG A 109 4.45 -2.69 -14.84
CA ARG A 109 3.85 -4.04 -14.97
C ARG A 109 2.86 -4.13 -16.13
N GLN A 110 3.32 -3.94 -17.37
CA GLN A 110 2.64 -4.57 -18.52
C GLN A 110 3.48 -4.61 -19.82
N GLU A 111 4.76 -4.96 -19.79
CA GLU A 111 5.46 -5.46 -21.00
C GLU A 111 6.09 -6.81 -20.72
N ALA A 112 5.24 -7.83 -20.66
CA ALA A 112 5.64 -9.22 -20.86
C ALA A 112 4.47 -9.95 -21.54
N ARG A 113 4.10 -9.47 -22.73
CA ARG A 113 3.35 -10.26 -23.71
C ARG A 113 4.36 -10.79 -24.72
N CYS A 114 4.67 -12.07 -24.58
CA CYS A 114 4.87 -13.04 -25.65
C CYS A 114 5.56 -12.51 -26.93
N ASP A 115 6.89 -12.50 -26.97
CA ASP A 115 7.64 -12.43 -28.24
C ASP A 115 7.80 -13.86 -28.76
N ALA A 116 7.03 -14.20 -29.79
CA ALA A 116 7.18 -15.41 -30.57
C ALA A 116 8.31 -15.17 -31.57
N GLY A 117 9.37 -15.97 -31.46
CA GLY A 117 10.61 -15.80 -32.22
C GLY A 117 10.42 -15.75 -33.74
N GLY A 118 11.23 -14.88 -34.34
CA GLY A 118 11.56 -14.85 -35.77
C GLY A 118 13.02 -14.44 -35.95
N ILE A 119 13.79 -15.32 -36.58
CA ILE A 119 15.07 -15.11 -37.29
C ILE A 119 15.01 -13.81 -38.16
N ASP A 120 16.07 -13.06 -38.49
CA ASP A 120 17.43 -13.43 -38.90
C ASP A 120 18.36 -12.18 -38.95
N GLU A 121 19.67 -12.46 -38.94
CA GLU A 121 20.84 -11.77 -39.51
C GLU A 121 21.24 -10.28 -39.34
N HIS A 122 22.50 -10.15 -38.89
CA HIS A 122 23.58 -9.24 -39.28
C HIS A 122 23.34 -7.71 -39.38
N THR A 123 24.03 -6.96 -38.49
CA THR A 123 25.02 -5.93 -38.90
C THR A 123 25.93 -5.52 -37.73
N VAL A 124 27.23 -5.64 -38.00
CA VAL A 124 28.39 -5.18 -37.22
C VAL A 124 28.40 -3.65 -37.07
N ARG A 125 28.79 -3.13 -35.90
CA ARG A 125 29.77 -2.01 -35.81
C ARG A 125 30.27 -1.76 -34.39
N HIS A 126 31.60 -1.73 -34.31
CA HIS A 126 32.45 -1.42 -33.18
C HIS A 126 32.23 -0.02 -32.60
N ARG A 127 32.34 0.11 -31.27
CA ARG A 127 32.99 1.26 -30.66
C ARG A 127 33.61 0.89 -29.31
N THR A 128 34.94 0.82 -29.29
CA THR A 128 35.76 0.79 -28.08
C THR A 128 35.96 2.22 -27.55
N ARG A 129 35.73 2.49 -26.26
CA ARG A 129 36.40 3.60 -25.55
C ARG A 129 36.46 3.43 -24.02
N LYS A 130 37.60 2.93 -23.56
CA LYS A 130 38.53 3.43 -22.51
C LYS A 130 37.99 4.09 -21.21
N LYS A 131 38.19 3.34 -20.10
CA LYS A 131 38.69 3.64 -18.73
C LYS A 131 38.75 5.08 -18.15
N GLY A 132 38.42 5.15 -16.85
CA GLY A 132 38.93 6.08 -15.81
C GLY A 132 37.90 6.18 -14.66
N ASN A 133 37.97 5.49 -13.52
CA ASN A 133 38.90 5.42 -12.38
C ASN A 133 38.81 6.60 -11.37
N SER A 134 38.97 6.24 -10.08
CA SER A 134 39.16 7.05 -8.85
C SER A 134 37.90 7.65 -8.18
N ALA A 135 37.53 7.22 -6.96
CA ALA A 135 38.06 7.56 -5.62
C ALA A 135 37.40 8.87 -5.10
N THR A 136 36.87 9.03 -3.89
CA THR A 136 37.53 9.01 -2.57
C THR A 136 36.50 9.45 -1.50
N GLN A 137 36.41 8.69 -0.40
CA GLN A 137 36.38 9.05 1.05
C GLN A 137 35.43 10.11 1.67
N HIS A 138 34.79 9.64 2.76
CA HIS A 138 34.69 10.14 4.17
C HIS A 138 34.21 11.56 4.56
N GLY A 139 33.34 11.55 5.59
CA GLY A 139 33.06 12.61 6.60
C GLY A 139 31.58 12.50 7.02
N THR A 140 31.12 11.99 8.18
CA THR A 140 31.46 12.03 9.63
C THR A 140 31.33 13.40 10.30
N VAL A 141 30.35 13.45 11.21
CA VAL A 141 30.09 14.33 12.37
C VAL A 141 29.49 15.73 12.14
N ALA A 142 28.27 15.94 12.67
CA ALA A 142 28.08 16.74 13.89
C ALA A 142 26.61 16.71 14.34
N VAL A 143 26.38 16.06 15.47
CA VAL A 143 25.22 16.26 16.34
C VAL A 143 25.47 17.54 17.16
N HIS A 144 24.52 18.47 17.17
CA HIS A 144 24.43 19.51 18.18
C HIS A 144 23.08 19.39 18.86
N VAL A 145 23.11 19.00 20.12
CA VAL A 145 21.99 19.10 21.06
C VAL A 145 22.35 20.25 21.97
N GLU A 146 21.71 21.40 21.80
CA GLU A 146 21.72 22.44 22.82
C GLU A 146 20.56 22.19 23.79
N SER A 147 20.93 21.87 25.03
CA SER A 147 20.08 22.03 26.21
C SER A 147 20.42 23.37 26.85
N SER A 148 19.39 24.19 27.06
CA SER A 148 19.38 25.42 27.89
C SER A 148 17.95 25.96 27.80
N VAL A 149 17.21 26.30 28.85
CA VAL A 149 17.37 26.31 30.32
C VAL A 149 15.96 26.08 30.87
#